data_AF-A0A7X8JW25-F1
#
_entry.id   AF-A0A7X8JW25-F1
#
_cell.length_a   1.000
_cell.length_b   1.000
_cell.length_c   1.000
_cell.angle_alpha   90.00
_cell.angle_beta   90.00
_cell.angle_gamma   90.00
#
_symmetry.space_group_name_H-M   'P 1'
#
loop_
_entity.id
_entity.type
_entity.pdbx_description
1 polymer ?
#
loop_
_entity_poly.entity_id
_entity_poly.type
_entity_poly.pdbx_seq_one_letter_code
_entity_poly.pdbx_strand_id
1 'polypeptide(L)'
;MAKENKKLVEKGPKTQGSINKPDKDKKKGLLFAVFALLTALVVIAVVVVGVSYVIIKNNVNGLADEYRDSIKNIPILKRALPHSPDEEDPENFDKEKLLVLYKQYKVENEE
;
A
#
# COMPACT_ATOMS: atom_id res chain seq x y z
N MET A 1 57.31 8.08 59.39
CA MET A 1 55.99 8.23 58.73
C MET A 1 56.24 8.61 57.29
N ALA A 2 56.09 7.66 56.35
CA ALA A 2 56.40 7.86 54.94
C ALA A 2 55.15 8.36 54.18
N LYS A 3 55.29 9.45 53.41
CA LYS A 3 54.32 9.84 52.39
C LYS A 3 54.89 9.44 51.02
N GLU A 4 54.32 8.39 50.44
CA GLU A 4 54.61 7.95 49.08
C GLU A 4 53.69 8.68 48.09
N ASN A 5 54.30 9.15 47.00
CA ASN A 5 53.66 9.85 45.88
C ASN A 5 52.94 8.85 44.96
N LYS A 6 51.79 9.19 44.34
CA LYS A 6 51.41 8.67 43.01
C LYS A 6 50.22 9.38 42.33
N LYS A 7 50.55 9.83 41.11
CA LYS A 7 49.81 9.78 39.82
C LYS A 7 48.50 10.56 39.60
N LEU A 8 48.65 11.55 38.71
CA LEU A 8 47.83 11.80 37.52
C LEU A 8 46.98 10.58 37.08
N VAL A 9 45.68 10.76 37.04
CA VAL A 9 44.77 9.95 36.22
C VAL A 9 44.02 10.92 35.30
N GLU A 10 44.30 10.76 34.01
CA GLU A 10 43.67 11.42 32.88
C GLU A 10 42.14 11.33 32.97
N LYS A 11 41.45 12.46 32.83
CA LYS A 11 40.03 12.46 32.47
C LYS A 11 39.90 12.15 30.98
N GLY A 12 39.82 10.87 30.64
CA GLY A 12 39.27 10.43 29.36
C GLY A 12 37.82 10.91 29.18
N PRO A 13 37.27 10.92 27.94
CA PRO A 13 35.93 11.43 27.69
C PRO A 13 34.92 10.54 28.39
N LYS A 14 34.07 11.15 29.22
CA LYS A 14 32.92 10.47 29.81
C LYS A 14 31.98 10.07 28.68
N THR A 15 31.93 8.78 28.36
CA THR A 15 30.82 8.21 27.60
C THR A 15 29.52 8.64 28.27
N GLN A 16 28.64 9.27 27.50
CA GLN A 16 27.30 9.70 27.90
C GLN A 16 26.44 8.46 28.14
N GLY A 17 26.70 7.81 29.28
CA GLY A 17 25.88 6.75 29.83
C GLY A 17 24.61 7.36 30.39
N SER A 18 23.50 6.99 29.76
CA SER A 18 22.12 7.25 30.15
C SER A 18 21.92 7.34 31.66
N ILE A 19 21.74 8.58 32.17
CA ILE A 19 21.23 8.79 33.52
C ILE A 19 19.71 8.58 33.43
N ASN A 20 19.29 7.35 33.69
CA ASN A 20 17.90 7.01 33.97
C ASN A 20 17.48 7.78 35.24
N LYS A 21 16.68 8.83 35.09
CA LYS A 21 15.89 9.44 36.18
C LYS A 21 14.51 8.78 36.27
N PRO A 22 13.94 8.63 37.48
CA PRO A 22 12.82 7.74 37.72
C PRO A 22 11.43 8.35 37.38
N ASP A 23 10.65 7.55 36.67
CA ASP A 23 9.22 7.25 36.93
C ASP A 23 8.09 8.27 36.68
N LYS A 24 8.27 9.30 35.85
CA LYS A 24 7.11 10.10 35.36
C LYS A 24 6.88 10.09 33.84
N ASP A 25 7.84 9.59 33.05
CA ASP A 25 7.80 9.67 31.58
C ASP A 25 7.63 8.32 30.87
N LYS A 26 7.51 7.20 31.60
CA LYS A 26 7.30 5.86 31.02
C LYS A 26 6.05 5.80 30.11
N LYS A 27 5.01 6.58 30.46
CA LYS A 27 3.79 6.70 29.65
C LYS A 27 4.02 7.46 28.33
N LYS A 28 4.88 8.49 28.33
CA LYS A 28 5.22 9.24 27.11
C LYS A 28 6.08 8.42 26.16
N GLY A 29 7.03 7.65 26.70
CA GLY A 29 7.83 6.71 25.90
C GLY A 29 6.99 5.62 25.24
N LEU A 30 6.01 5.07 25.96
CA LEU A 30 5.07 4.08 25.41
C LEU A 30 4.18 4.68 24.32
N LEU A 31 3.60 5.86 24.55
CA LEU A 31 2.78 6.54 23.54
C LEU A 31 3.59 6.84 22.27
N PHE A 32 4.83 7.31 22.43
CA PHE A 32 5.72 7.56 21.30
C PHE A 32 6.02 6.27 20.51
N ALA A 33 6.26 5.15 21.20
CA ALA A 33 6.47 3.86 20.56
C ALA A 33 5.23 3.38 19.77
N VAL A 34 4.03 3.57 20.32
CA VAL A 34 2.77 3.24 19.64
C VAL A 34 2.57 4.11 18.40
N PHE A 35 2.81 5.42 18.50
CA PHE A 35 2.74 6.32 17.36
C PHE A 35 3.77 5.96 16.28
N ALA A 36 5.02 5.67 16.67
CA ALA A 36 6.05 5.24 15.74
C ALA A 36 5.66 3.95 15.00
N LEU A 37 5.07 2.98 15.71
CA LEU A 37 4.56 1.75 15.12
C LEU A 37 3.42 2.02 14.12
N LEU A 38 2.44 2.85 14.50
CA LEU A 38 1.35 3.24 13.61
C LEU A 38 1.87 3.95 12.36
N THR A 39 2.83 4.87 12.50
CA THR A 39 3.46 5.54 11.37
C THR A 39 4.16 4.55 10.45
N ALA A 40 4.91 3.59 10.99
CA ALA A 40 5.56 2.56 10.19
C ALA A 40 4.55 1.72 9.40
N LEU A 41 3.44 1.31 10.03
CA LEU A 41 2.37 0.58 9.35
C LEU A 41 1.72 1.39 8.22
N VAL A 42 1.48 2.68 8.46
CA VAL A 42 0.94 3.58 7.43
C VAL A 42 1.90 3.69 6.24
N VAL A 43 3.20 3.85 6.48
CA VAL A 43 4.19 3.91 5.40
C VAL A 43 4.17 2.64 4.55
N ILE A 44 4.15 1.46 5.19
CA ILE A 44 4.05 0.18 4.49
C ILE A 44 2.75 0.10 3.68
N ALA A 45 1.62 0.46 4.29
CA ALA A 45 0.33 0.46 3.62
C ALA A 45 0.31 1.38 2.38
N VAL A 46 0.90 2.58 2.49
CA VAL A 46 0.99 3.53 1.36
C VAL A 46 1.83 2.95 0.23
N VAL A 47 2.96 2.30 0.52
CA VAL A 47 3.79 1.68 -0.52
C VAL A 47 3.04 0.53 -1.20
N VAL A 48 2.40 -0.35 -0.45
CA VAL A 48 1.65 -1.50 -1.00
C VAL A 48 0.46 -1.03 -1.84
N VAL A 49 -0.32 -0.08 -1.32
CA VAL A 49 -1.47 0.49 -2.05
C VAL A 49 -1.00 1.26 -3.27
N GLY A 50 0.09 2.02 -3.16
CA GLY A 50 0.65 2.81 -4.26
C GLY A 50 1.11 1.94 -5.43
N VAL A 51 1.88 0.87 -5.15
CA VAL A 51 2.32 -0.08 -6.19
C VAL A 51 1.13 -0.79 -6.80
N SER A 52 0.21 -1.30 -5.97
CA SER A 52 -1.01 -1.96 -6.44
C SER A 52 -1.86 -1.05 -7.33
N TYR A 53 -1.99 0.23 -6.97
CA TYR A 53 -2.72 1.23 -7.74
C TYR A 53 -2.14 1.41 -9.14
N VAL A 54 -0.80 1.51 -9.25
CA VAL A 54 -0.13 1.68 -10.55
C VAL A 54 -0.30 0.43 -11.43
N ILE A 55 -0.15 -0.76 -10.84
CA ILE A 55 -0.29 -2.04 -11.56
C ILE A 55 -1.72 -2.18 -12.12
N ILE A 56 -2.74 -1.95 -11.28
CA ILE A 56 -4.15 -2.06 -11.68
C ILE A 56 -4.51 -0.99 -12.70
N LYS A 57 -4.09 0.26 -12.49
CA LYS A 57 -4.40 1.37 -13.42
C LYS A 57 -3.86 1.14 -14.83
N ASN A 58 -2.66 0.56 -14.94
CA ASN A 58 -2.06 0.26 -16.23
C ASN A 58 -2.49 -1.09 -16.81
N ASN A 59 -3.38 -1.82 -16.13
CA ASN A 59 -3.79 -3.18 -16.48
C ASN A 59 -2.59 -4.06 -16.88
N VAL A 60 -1.53 -4.02 -16.07
CA VAL A 60 -0.28 -4.71 -16.42
C VAL A 60 -0.56 -6.19 -16.53
N ASN A 61 -0.36 -6.74 -17.73
CA ASN A 61 -0.57 -8.15 -18.04
C ASN A 61 -2.02 -8.65 -17.84
N GLY A 62 -3.02 -7.76 -17.93
CA GLY A 62 -4.44 -8.14 -17.78
C GLY A 62 -4.90 -8.32 -16.33
N LEU A 63 -4.07 -8.00 -15.33
CA LEU A 63 -4.39 -8.19 -13.91
C LEU A 63 -5.63 -7.41 -13.45
N ALA A 64 -5.89 -6.25 -14.03
CA ALA A 64 -7.05 -5.45 -13.66
C ALA A 64 -8.35 -6.07 -14.19
N ASP A 65 -8.28 -6.81 -15.30
CA ASP A 65 -9.41 -7.51 -15.90
C ASP A 65 -9.64 -8.87 -15.22
N GLU A 66 -8.58 -9.62 -14.91
CA GLU A 66 -8.68 -10.93 -14.24
C GLU A 66 -9.28 -10.82 -12.84
N TYR A 67 -8.85 -9.81 -12.06
CA TYR A 67 -9.31 -9.60 -10.69
C TYR A 67 -10.38 -8.51 -10.59
N ARG A 68 -10.98 -8.10 -11.72
CA ARG A 68 -11.88 -6.95 -11.81
C ARG A 68 -13.00 -6.99 -10.79
N ASP A 69 -13.67 -8.13 -10.66
CA ASP A 69 -14.79 -8.32 -9.74
C ASP A 69 -14.35 -8.21 -8.28
N SER A 70 -13.18 -8.75 -7.94
CA SER A 70 -12.61 -8.66 -6.59
C SER A 70 -12.19 -7.22 -6.27
N ILE A 71 -11.57 -6.52 -7.23
CA ILE A 71 -11.07 -5.15 -7.07
C ILE A 71 -12.23 -4.14 -6.98
N LYS A 72 -13.32 -4.37 -7.74
CA LYS A 72 -14.52 -3.50 -7.79
C LYS A 72 -15.22 -3.40 -6.43
N ASN A 73 -15.10 -4.44 -5.59
CA ASN A 73 -15.69 -4.48 -4.26
C ASN A 73 -14.90 -3.68 -3.21
N ILE A 74 -13.65 -3.28 -3.51
CA ILE A 74 -12.82 -2.53 -2.57
C ILE A 74 -12.87 -1.05 -2.95
N PRO A 75 -13.40 -0.15 -2.11
CA PRO A 75 -13.65 1.25 -2.49
C PRO A 75 -12.39 2.01 -2.89
N ILE A 76 -11.24 1.67 -2.31
CA ILE A 76 -9.94 2.31 -2.60
C ILE A 76 -9.40 1.84 -3.95
N LEU A 77 -9.44 0.53 -4.23
CA LEU A 77 -8.88 -0.02 -5.46
C LEU A 77 -9.84 0.11 -6.65
N LYS A 78 -11.15 0.23 -6.42
CA LYS A 78 -12.15 0.49 -7.48
C LYS A 78 -11.80 1.73 -8.31
N ARG A 79 -11.23 2.75 -7.68
CA ARG A 79 -10.81 3.98 -8.39
C ARG A 79 -9.63 3.77 -9.33
N ALA A 80 -8.86 2.71 -9.14
CA ALA A 80 -7.74 2.34 -9.98
C ALA A 80 -8.16 1.51 -11.20
N LEU A 81 -9.37 0.94 -11.21
CA LEU A 81 -9.82 0.09 -12.31
C LEU A 81 -9.92 0.90 -13.61
N PRO A 82 -9.36 0.40 -14.72
CA PRO A 82 -9.63 0.96 -16.03
C PRO A 82 -11.14 0.83 -16.35
N HIS A 83 -11.62 1.69 -17.26
CA HIS A 83 -12.99 1.58 -17.77
C HIS A 83 -13.23 0.15 -18.24
N SER A 84 -14.39 -0.42 -17.87
CA SER A 84 -14.79 -1.69 -18.48
C SER A 84 -14.85 -1.44 -19.96
N PRO A 85 -14.31 -2.34 -20.79
CA PRO A 85 -14.70 -2.31 -22.18
C PRO A 85 -16.20 -2.65 -22.18
N ASP A 86 -17.01 -1.73 -22.69
CA ASP A 86 -18.46 -1.85 -22.61
C ASP A 86 -18.88 -3.14 -23.33
N GLU A 87 -19.64 -4.01 -22.64
CA GLU A 87 -20.02 -5.31 -23.20
C GLU A 87 -20.96 -5.20 -24.41
N GLU A 88 -21.48 -4.00 -24.67
CA GLU A 88 -22.29 -3.59 -25.82
C GLU A 88 -21.49 -2.80 -26.88
N ASP A 89 -20.19 -2.58 -26.66
CA ASP A 89 -19.35 -1.98 -27.69
C ASP A 89 -19.17 -2.98 -28.85
N PRO A 90 -19.57 -2.62 -30.08
CA PRO A 90 -19.43 -3.51 -31.24
C PRO A 90 -17.98 -3.94 -31.51
N GLU A 91 -16.97 -3.18 -31.08
CA GLU A 91 -15.56 -3.60 -31.18
C GLU A 91 -15.21 -4.78 -30.26
N ASN A 92 -16.03 -5.03 -29.25
CA ASN A 92 -15.82 -6.01 -28.21
C ASN A 92 -16.67 -7.28 -28.39
N PHE A 93 -17.46 -7.36 -29.46
CA PHE A 93 -18.24 -8.55 -29.78
C PHE A 93 -17.39 -9.64 -30.41
N ASP A 94 -17.50 -10.85 -29.86
CA ASP A 94 -16.99 -12.04 -30.53
C ASP A 94 -17.79 -12.31 -31.82
N LYS A 95 -17.16 -12.99 -32.79
CA LYS A 95 -17.75 -13.29 -34.11
C LYS A 95 -19.09 -14.03 -34.00
N GLU A 96 -19.21 -14.91 -33.01
CA GLU A 96 -20.46 -15.63 -32.75
C GLU A 96 -21.56 -14.70 -32.28
N LYS A 97 -21.25 -13.76 -31.37
CA LYS A 97 -22.19 -12.75 -30.87
C LYS A 97 -22.64 -11.81 -31.99
N LEU A 98 -21.72 -11.41 -32.89
CA LEU A 98 -22.04 -10.63 -34.09
C LEU A 98 -23.01 -11.35 -35.03
N LEU A 99 -22.81 -12.64 -35.28
CA LEU A 99 -23.69 -13.43 -36.14
C LEU A 99 -25.08 -13.61 -35.52
N VAL A 100 -25.17 -13.77 -34.21
CA VAL A 100 -26.45 -13.87 -33.49
C VAL A 100 -27.21 -12.54 -33.57
N LEU A 101 -26.55 -11.42 -33.27
CA LEU A 101 -27.16 -10.08 -33.36
C LEU A 101 -27.61 -9.77 -34.79
N TYR A 102 -26.79 -10.08 -35.80
CA TYR A 102 -27.16 -9.91 -37.20
C TYR A 102 -28.43 -10.69 -37.57
N LYS A 103 -28.54 -11.95 -37.16
CA LYS A 103 -29.75 -12.75 -37.41
C LYS A 103 -30.97 -12.16 -36.71
N GLN A 104 -30.81 -11.69 -35.48
CA GLN A 104 -31.90 -11.08 -34.71
C GLN A 104 -32.43 -9.81 -35.40
N TYR A 105 -31.54 -8.87 -35.76
CA TYR A 105 -31.91 -7.64 -36.46
C TYR A 105 -32.43 -7.88 -37.88
N LYS A 106 -31.99 -8.96 -38.53
CA LYS A 106 -32.52 -9.34 -39.84
C LYS A 106 -33.99 -9.77 -39.74
N VAL A 107 -34.33 -10.59 -38.74
CA VAL A 107 -35.70 -11.05 -38.52
C VAL A 107 -36.61 -9.87 -38.12
N GLU A 108 -36.14 -9.01 -37.22
CA GLU A 108 -36.92 -7.85 -36.74
C GLU A 108 -37.21 -6.80 -37.84
N ASN A 109 -36.32 -6.64 -38.83
CA ASN A 109 -36.55 -5.74 -39.96
C ASN A 109 -37.30 -6.39 -41.14
N GLU A 110 -37.46 -7.72 -41.14
CA GLU A 110 -38.25 -8.46 -42.14
C GLU A 110 -39.72 -8.66 -41.69
N GLU A 111 -40.05 -8.36 -40.42
CA GLU A 111 -41.43 -8.19 -39.89
C GLU A 111 -41.95 -6.75 -40.07
#